data_AF-A0A523VBQ1-F1
#
_entry.id   AF-A0A523VBQ1-F1
#
_cell.length_a   1.000
_cell.length_b   1.000
_cell.length_c   1.000
_cell.angle_alpha   90.00
_cell.angle_beta   90.00
_cell.angle_gamma   90.00
#
_symmetry.space_group_name_H-M   'P 1'
#
loop_
_entity.id
_entity.type
_entity.pdbx_description
1 polymer ?
#
loop_
_entity_poly.entity_id
_entity_poly.type
_entity_poly.pdbx_seq_one_letter_code
_entity_poly.pdbx_strand_id
1 'polypeptide(L)'
;LDARQAYANLDYCSSQFCLGGHSHVPVIFQADSKKKRCDTLRAPFASPVELGRQRAIVNPGSVGQPRDGDPRASYALLDTDAWTWEYRRVSYPVEITQELMRARGLPHRLVERLALGR
;
A
#
# COMPACT_ATOMS: atom_id res chain seq x y z
N LEU A 1 10.68 -1.17 -0.84
CA LEU A 1 10.63 -1.66 -2.23
C LEU A 1 10.69 -0.43 -3.13
N ASP A 2 11.72 -0.31 -3.95
CA ASP A 2 11.79 0.74 -4.98
C ASP A 2 11.41 0.15 -6.35
N ALA A 3 11.31 1.01 -7.37
CA ALA A 3 10.90 0.61 -8.70
C ALA A 3 11.86 -0.38 -9.39
N ARG A 4 13.15 -0.37 -9.03
CA ARG A 4 14.16 -1.25 -9.63
C ARG A 4 14.04 -2.65 -9.04
N GLN A 5 13.87 -2.73 -7.72
CA GLN A 5 13.64 -3.98 -7.00
C GLN A 5 12.27 -4.58 -7.32
N ALA A 6 11.25 -3.73 -7.54
CA ALA A 6 9.95 -4.16 -8.04
C ALA A 6 10.06 -4.91 -9.37
N TYR A 7 10.83 -4.36 -10.32
CA TYR A 7 11.00 -4.98 -11.63
C TYR A 7 11.66 -6.36 -11.54
N ALA A 8 12.74 -6.49 -10.76
CA ALA A 8 13.39 -7.78 -10.53
C ALA A 8 12.47 -8.81 -9.88
N ASN A 9 11.55 -8.37 -9.02
CA ASN A 9 10.59 -9.26 -8.36
C ASN A 9 9.47 -9.76 -9.28
N LEU A 10 9.24 -9.12 -10.43
CA LEU A 10 8.21 -9.58 -11.38
C LEU A 10 8.54 -10.97 -11.93
N ASP A 11 9.81 -11.35 -12.05
CA ASP A 11 10.19 -12.67 -12.58
C ASP A 11 9.79 -13.83 -11.64
N TYR A 12 9.57 -13.54 -10.36
CA TYR A 12 9.15 -14.53 -9.34
C TYR A 12 7.64 -14.64 -9.17
N CYS A 13 6.88 -13.83 -9.90
CA CYS A 13 5.43 -13.82 -9.86
C CYS A 13 4.93 -14.25 -11.24
N SER A 14 4.12 -15.32 -11.34
CA SER A 14 3.65 -15.82 -12.64
C SER A 14 2.38 -15.11 -13.14
N SER A 15 1.64 -14.44 -12.25
CA SER A 15 0.45 -13.68 -12.59
C SER A 15 0.77 -12.31 -13.19
N GLN A 16 -0.23 -11.72 -13.85
CA GLN A 16 -0.16 -10.35 -14.36
C GLN A 16 -0.02 -9.35 -13.21
N PHE A 17 -0.79 -9.52 -12.13
CA PHE A 17 -0.76 -8.66 -10.95
C PHE A 17 -0.24 -9.42 -9.73
N CYS A 18 0.64 -8.79 -8.97
CA CYS A 18 1.23 -9.32 -7.75
C CYS A 18 0.84 -8.40 -6.59
N LEU A 19 0.08 -8.91 -5.62
CA LEU A 19 -0.35 -8.14 -4.47
C LEU A 19 0.74 -8.24 -3.39
N GLY A 20 1.34 -7.11 -3.06
CA GLY A 20 2.35 -6.98 -2.02
C GLY A 20 1.82 -6.23 -0.79
N GLY A 21 2.61 -6.24 0.27
CA GLY A 21 2.35 -5.51 1.51
C GLY A 21 3.65 -5.11 2.19
N HIS A 22 3.71 -5.23 3.51
CA HIS A 22 4.91 -5.07 4.36
C HIS A 22 5.51 -3.66 4.45
N SER A 23 5.56 -2.87 3.37
CA SER A 23 6.04 -1.49 3.41
C SER A 23 5.10 -0.56 4.19
N HIS A 24 3.81 -0.91 4.26
CA HIS A 24 2.73 -0.10 4.82
C HIS A 24 2.48 1.22 4.07
N VAL A 25 2.93 1.30 2.82
CA VAL A 25 2.78 2.47 1.94
C VAL A 25 2.03 2.04 0.69
N PRO A 26 0.89 2.67 0.34
CA PRO A 26 0.17 2.35 -0.87
C PRO A 26 1.00 2.72 -2.10
N VAL A 27 1.17 1.78 -3.03
CA VAL A 27 1.98 1.99 -4.23
C VAL A 27 1.64 1.00 -5.33
N ILE A 28 1.68 1.46 -6.57
CA ILE A 28 1.61 0.63 -7.77
C ILE A 28 2.96 0.74 -8.49
N PHE A 29 3.63 -0.38 -8.71
CA PHE A 29 4.78 -0.51 -9.59
C PHE A 29 4.34 -1.21 -10.88
N GLN A 30 4.20 -0.46 -11.97
CA GLN A 30 3.80 -1.00 -13.25
C GLN A 30 5.01 -1.24 -14.15
N ALA A 31 5.09 -2.40 -14.78
CA ALA A 31 6.20 -2.77 -15.64
C ALA A 31 6.22 -1.95 -16.93
N ASP A 32 7.37 -1.36 -17.24
CA ASP A 32 7.71 -0.82 -18.56
C ASP A 32 8.69 -1.80 -19.23
N SER A 33 8.17 -2.61 -20.15
CA SER A 33 8.94 -3.64 -20.86
C SER A 33 10.02 -3.06 -21.77
N LYS A 34 9.83 -1.83 -22.29
CA LYS A 34 10.81 -1.18 -23.16
C LYS A 34 12.02 -0.70 -22.35
N LYS A 35 11.77 -0.15 -21.16
CA LYS A 35 12.82 0.38 -20.28
C LYS A 35 13.40 -0.64 -19.31
N LYS A 36 12.86 -1.86 -19.28
CA LYS A 36 13.23 -2.94 -18.34
C LYS A 36 13.25 -2.45 -16.89
N ARG A 37 12.22 -1.73 -16.49
CA ARG A 37 12.03 -1.20 -15.13
C ARG A 37 10.55 -1.14 -14.79
N CYS A 38 10.22 -0.90 -13.53
CA CYS A 38 8.89 -0.43 -13.18
C CYS A 38 8.85 1.10 -13.15
N ASP A 39 7.72 1.68 -13.50
CA ASP A 39 7.36 3.04 -13.16
C ASP A 39 6.43 3.03 -11.94
N THR A 40 6.55 4.03 -11.07
CA THR A 40 5.68 4.16 -9.90
C THR A 40 4.45 4.98 -10.29
N LEU A 41 3.28 4.36 -10.25
CA LEU A 41 2.01 5.06 -10.44
C LEU A 41 1.47 5.54 -9.10
N ARG A 42 1.18 6.84 -9.02
CA ARG A 42 0.44 7.45 -7.92
C ARG A 42 -1.04 7.47 -8.30
N ALA A 43 -1.83 6.58 -7.72
CA ALA A 43 -3.27 6.62 -7.89
C ALA A 43 -3.90 7.55 -6.83
N PRO A 44 -4.89 8.37 -7.22
CA PRO A 44 -5.69 9.13 -6.26
C PRO A 44 -6.45 8.20 -5.30
N PHE A 45 -6.73 8.68 -4.09
CA PHE A 45 -7.62 7.98 -3.16
C PHE A 45 -9.08 8.14 -3.60
N ALA A 46 -9.89 7.11 -3.36
CA ALA A 46 -11.32 7.08 -3.67
C ALA A 46 -11.68 7.31 -5.15
N SER A 47 -10.75 6.98 -6.06
CA SER A 47 -11.01 6.88 -7.49
C SER A 47 -10.30 5.64 -8.04
N PRO A 48 -11.02 4.72 -8.72
CA PRO A 48 -10.40 3.58 -9.37
C PRO A 48 -9.39 4.01 -10.44
N VAL A 49 -8.33 3.21 -10.60
CA VAL A 49 -7.42 3.28 -11.74
C VAL A 49 -7.38 1.93 -12.45
N GLU A 50 -7.33 1.96 -13.78
CA GLU A 50 -7.14 0.73 -14.57
C GLU A 50 -5.72 0.20 -14.39
N LEU A 51 -5.58 -1.09 -14.10
CA LEU A 51 -4.26 -1.72 -14.00
C LEU A 51 -3.65 -2.05 -15.38
N GLY A 52 -4.44 -1.94 -16.45
CA GLY A 52 -4.02 -2.15 -17.83
C GLY A 52 -3.66 -3.60 -18.15
N ARG A 53 -2.86 -3.79 -19.21
CA ARG A 53 -2.38 -5.12 -19.66
C ARG A 53 -0.96 -5.44 -19.19
N GLN A 54 -0.27 -4.43 -18.66
CA GLN A 54 1.08 -4.55 -18.14
C GLN A 54 1.08 -5.32 -16.83
N ARG A 55 2.19 -5.99 -16.55
CA ARG A 55 2.40 -6.62 -15.24
C ARG A 55 2.60 -5.54 -14.18
N ALA A 56 2.07 -5.76 -12.98
CA ALA A 56 2.22 -4.79 -11.90
C ALA A 56 2.34 -5.45 -10.52
N ILE A 57 3.10 -4.79 -9.64
CA ILE A 57 3.08 -5.07 -8.20
C ILE A 57 2.26 -3.96 -7.54
N VAL A 58 1.18 -4.32 -6.86
CA VAL A 58 0.28 -3.39 -6.18
C VAL A 58 0.34 -3.60 -4.68
N ASN A 59 0.28 -2.52 -3.90
CA ASN A 59 0.33 -2.58 -2.45
C ASN A 59 -0.78 -1.70 -1.87
N PRO A 60 -1.72 -2.25 -1.08
CA PRO A 60 -2.86 -1.51 -0.54
C PRO A 60 -2.50 -0.54 0.60
N GLY A 61 -1.24 -0.55 1.08
CA GLY A 61 -0.81 0.14 2.28
C GLY A 61 -0.95 -0.75 3.52
N SER A 62 -1.35 -0.16 4.65
CA SER A 62 -1.57 -0.88 5.90
C SER A 62 -2.83 -0.39 6.60
N VAL A 63 -3.61 -1.34 7.13
CA VAL A 63 -4.80 -1.05 7.93
C VAL A 63 -4.40 -0.54 9.31
N GLY A 64 -3.45 -1.19 9.98
CA GLY A 64 -3.15 -0.94 11.40
C GLY A 64 -1.97 -0.02 11.68
N GLN A 65 -1.05 0.16 10.73
CA GLN A 65 0.10 1.07 10.91
C GLN A 65 0.55 1.65 9.57
N PRO A 66 -0.21 2.56 8.94
CA PRO A 66 0.25 3.27 7.75
C PRO A 66 1.62 3.93 7.98
N ARG A 67 2.45 4.03 6.94
CA ARG A 67 3.82 4.60 7.03
C ARG A 67 4.11 5.73 6.04
N ASP A 68 3.05 6.30 5.46
CA ASP A 68 3.16 7.33 4.42
C ASP A 68 2.76 8.74 4.88
N GLY A 69 2.62 8.95 6.18
CA GLY A 69 2.27 10.25 6.77
C GLY A 69 0.76 10.52 6.88
N ASP A 70 -0.08 9.60 6.40
CA ASP A 70 -1.54 9.65 6.62
C ASP A 70 -1.93 8.59 7.66
N PRO A 71 -2.42 8.99 8.85
CA PRO A 71 -2.74 8.05 9.93
C PRO A 71 -3.98 7.19 9.66
N ARG A 72 -4.81 7.52 8.65
CA ARG A 72 -6.00 6.76 8.31
C ARG A 72 -5.63 5.36 7.82
N ALA A 73 -6.40 4.36 8.22
CA ALA A 73 -6.24 2.98 7.76
C ALA A 73 -6.30 2.93 6.22
N SER A 74 -5.39 2.18 5.61
CA SER A 74 -5.27 2.04 4.15
C SER A 74 -5.63 0.63 3.71
N TYR A 75 -6.48 0.54 2.69
CA TYR A 75 -6.76 -0.68 1.95
C TYR A 75 -7.03 -0.36 0.48
N ALA A 76 -7.26 -1.37 -0.34
CA ALA A 76 -7.66 -1.19 -1.73
C ALA A 76 -8.78 -2.15 -2.13
N LEU A 77 -9.58 -1.73 -3.11
CA LEU A 77 -10.54 -2.56 -3.82
C LEU A 77 -9.91 -2.99 -5.14
N LEU A 78 -9.89 -4.29 -5.41
CA LEU A 78 -9.55 -4.86 -6.70
C LEU A 78 -10.84 -5.35 -7.35
N ASP A 79 -11.27 -4.70 -8.42
CA ASP A 79 -12.34 -5.17 -9.28
C ASP A 79 -11.73 -6.13 -10.31
N THR A 80 -12.12 -7.41 -10.27
CA THR A 80 -11.58 -8.45 -11.16
C THR A 80 -12.30 -8.53 -12.50
N ASP A 81 -13.47 -7.90 -12.64
CA ASP A 81 -14.21 -7.86 -13.90
C ASP A 81 -13.70 -6.69 -14.76
N ALA A 82 -13.56 -5.50 -14.15
CA ALA A 82 -13.04 -4.31 -14.80
C ALA A 82 -11.50 -4.14 -14.70
N TRP A 83 -10.83 -4.97 -13.90
CA TRP A 83 -9.38 -4.87 -13.61
C TRP A 83 -8.96 -3.48 -13.13
N THR A 84 -9.74 -2.94 -12.19
CA THR A 84 -9.45 -1.64 -11.56
C THR A 84 -8.96 -1.80 -10.14
N TRP A 85 -8.10 -0.87 -9.73
CA TRP A 85 -7.54 -0.79 -8.39
C TRP A 85 -7.90 0.55 -7.78
N GLU A 86 -8.53 0.54 -6.62
CA GLU A 86 -8.95 1.75 -5.94
C GLU A 86 -8.43 1.80 -4.50
N TYR A 87 -7.63 2.81 -4.16
CA TYR A 87 -7.22 3.02 -2.78
C TYR A 87 -8.33 3.64 -1.94
N ARG A 88 -8.50 3.12 -0.73
CA ARG A 88 -9.43 3.66 0.26
C ARG A 88 -8.69 4.00 1.55
N ARG A 89 -9.13 5.09 2.18
CA ARG A 89 -8.69 5.53 3.49
C ARG A 89 -9.88 5.68 4.40
N VAL A 90 -9.77 5.17 5.62
CA VAL A 90 -10.83 5.26 6.62
C VAL A 90 -10.24 5.75 7.93
N SER A 91 -10.84 6.81 8.47
CA SER A 91 -10.51 7.30 9.81
C SER A 91 -10.97 6.28 10.85
N TYR A 92 -10.13 6.08 11.86
CA TYR A 92 -10.44 5.23 13.02
C TYR A 92 -9.97 5.97 14.28
N PRO A 93 -10.47 5.61 15.47
CA PRO A 93 -10.06 6.26 16.71
C PRO A 93 -8.64 5.79 17.10
N VAL A 94 -7.64 6.52 16.60
CA VAL A 94 -6.21 6.26 16.85
C VAL A 94 -5.93 6.30 18.35
N GLU A 95 -6.53 7.26 19.04
CA GLU A 95 -6.35 7.53 20.47
C GLU A 95 -6.77 6.32 21.32
N ILE A 96 -7.91 5.68 20.98
CA ILE A 96 -8.37 4.47 21.67
C ILE A 96 -7.34 3.34 21.48
N THR A 97 -6.80 3.17 20.27
CA THR A 97 -5.75 2.17 20.03
C THR A 97 -4.49 2.49 20.83
N GLN A 98 -4.09 3.76 20.88
CA GLN A 98 -2.93 4.22 21.62
C GLN A 98 -3.06 3.98 23.13
N GLU A 99 -4.22 4.26 23.72
CA GLU A 99 -4.52 3.99 25.13
C GLU A 99 -4.39 2.49 25.44
N LEU A 100 -4.97 1.63 24.60
CA LEU A 100 -4.88 0.17 24.74
C LEU A 100 -3.44 -0.35 24.64
N MET A 101 -2.60 0.29 23.82
CA MET A 101 -1.18 -0.03 23.71
C MET A 101 -0.40 0.43 24.94
N ARG A 102 -0.65 1.65 25.45
CA ARG A 102 -0.02 2.17 26.68
C ARG A 102 -0.38 1.29 27.88
N ALA A 103 -1.65 0.91 28.02
CA ALA A 103 -2.12 0.03 29.09
C ALA A 103 -1.44 -1.35 29.08
N ARG A 104 -0.92 -1.79 27.92
CA ARG A 104 -0.15 -3.04 27.75
C ARG A 104 1.36 -2.85 27.85
N GLY A 105 1.83 -1.65 28.20
CA GLY A 105 3.25 -1.37 28.35
C GLY A 105 4.04 -1.36 27.03
N LEU A 106 3.38 -1.13 25.88
CA LEU A 106 4.10 -1.04 24.61
C LEU A 106 5.02 0.20 24.58
N PRO A 107 6.17 0.13 23.90
CA PRO A 107 7.08 1.26 23.77
C PRO A 107 6.40 2.52 23.24
N HIS A 108 6.64 3.65 23.89
CA HIS A 108 6.03 4.95 23.56
C HIS A 108 6.12 5.31 22.08
N ARG A 109 7.29 5.07 21.46
CA ARG A 109 7.52 5.29 20.03
C ARG A 109 6.54 4.53 19.12
N LEU A 110 6.14 3.31 19.50
CA LEU A 110 5.18 2.52 18.71
C LEU A 110 3.74 3.04 18.87
N VAL A 111 3.43 3.63 20.01
CA VAL A 111 2.13 4.25 20.28
C VAL A 111 1.98 5.53 19.46
N GLU A 112 2.91 6.46 19.61
CA GLU A 112 2.81 7.80 19.04
C GLU A 112 2.81 7.80 17.51
N ARG A 113 3.56 6.88 16.90
CA ARG A 113 3.70 6.82 15.44
C ARG A 113 2.39 6.53 14.69
N LEU A 114 1.39 5.95 15.35
CA LEU A 114 0.06 5.74 14.75
C LEU A 114 -0.59 7.06 14.33
N ALA A 115 -0.53 8.09 15.18
CA ALA A 115 -1.10 9.40 14.90
C ALA A 115 -0.33 10.17 13.80
N LEU A 116 0.92 9.77 13.55
CA LEU A 116 1.79 10.36 12.55
C LEU A 116 1.76 9.60 11.20
N GLY A 117 1.11 8.44 11.13
CA GLY A 117 1.18 7.54 9.98
C GLY A 117 2.63 7.12 9.66
N ARG A 118 3.38 6.64 10.66
CA ARG A 118 4.80 6.24 10.54
C ARG A 118 5.09 4.88 11.14
#